data_AF-A0AAW6KG29-F1
#
_entry.id   AF-A0AAW6KG29-F1
#
_cell.length_a   1.000
_cell.length_b   1.000
_cell.length_c   1.000
_cell.angle_alpha   90.00
_cell.angle_beta   90.00
_cell.angle_gamma   90.00
#
_symmetry.space_group_name_H-M   'P 1'
#
loop_
_entity.id
_entity.type
_entity.pdbx_description
1 polymer ?
#
loop_
_entity_poly.entity_id
_entity_poly.type
_entity_poly.pdbx_seq_one_letter_code
_entity_poly.pdbx_strand_id
1 'polypeptide(L)'
;NFKKRLITDGIRYFEEYKHNSPALKVVHEFVLSAAQKPRYEKKLKSIMEQFLEGFEALLSYGVELGVISSKNTKVNAHSLALIIDNLGNFMILGIEMDYKKIWETAVSHVMKGSERF
;
A
#
# COMPACT_ATOMS: atom_id res chain seq x y z
N ASN A 1 -5.47 15.13 -11.25
CA ASN A 1 -4.23 14.46 -11.68
C ASN A 1 -4.06 13.18 -10.85
N PHE A 2 -4.18 12.01 -11.47
CA PHE A 2 -4.17 10.70 -10.79
C PHE A 2 -2.88 10.45 -10.00
N LYS A 3 -1.71 10.61 -10.64
CA LYS A 3 -0.38 10.42 -10.03
C LYS A 3 -0.22 11.27 -8.76
N LYS A 4 -0.49 12.58 -8.86
CA LYS A 4 -0.35 13.50 -7.73
C LYS A 4 -1.22 13.07 -6.55
N ARG A 5 -2.45 12.65 -6.83
CA ARG A 5 -3.38 12.21 -5.78
C ARG A 5 -2.92 10.91 -5.12
N LEU A 6 -2.49 9.92 -5.89
CA LEU A 6 -1.97 8.66 -5.36
C LEU A 6 -0.72 8.85 -4.47
N ILE A 7 0.18 9.75 -4.88
CA ILE A 7 1.33 10.16 -4.05
C ILE A 7 0.85 10.81 -2.76
N THR A 8 -0.03 11.82 -2.86
CA THR A 8 -0.45 12.62 -1.71
C THR A 8 -1.24 11.78 -0.70
N ASP A 9 -2.15 10.93 -1.17
CA ASP A 9 -2.96 10.08 -0.31
C ASP A 9 -2.10 9.02 0.41
N GLY A 10 -1.10 8.44 -0.27
CA GLY A 10 -0.17 7.52 0.40
C GLY A 10 0.78 8.21 1.38
N ILE A 11 1.25 9.43 1.10
CA ILE A 11 2.02 10.22 2.08
C ILE A 11 1.15 10.53 3.30
N ARG A 12 -0.10 10.95 3.10
CA ARG A 12 -1.04 11.21 4.20
C ARG A 12 -1.23 9.98 5.08
N TYR A 13 -1.38 8.80 4.48
CA TYR A 13 -1.45 7.54 5.22
C TYR A 13 -0.27 7.38 6.19
N PHE A 14 0.96 7.64 5.77
CA PHE A 14 2.14 7.57 6.66
C PHE A 14 2.16 8.64 7.76
N GLU A 15 1.73 9.86 7.47
CA GLU A 15 1.68 10.93 8.48
C GLU A 15 0.61 10.61 9.55
N GLU A 16 -0.56 10.12 9.14
CA GLU A 16 -1.59 9.62 10.06
C GLU A 16 -1.06 8.44 10.89
N TYR A 17 -0.27 7.55 10.29
CA TYR A 17 0.39 6.45 11.00
C TYR A 17 1.40 6.93 12.05
N LYS A 18 2.21 7.94 11.72
CA LYS A 18 3.20 8.53 12.62
C LYS A 18 2.55 9.14 13.87
N HIS A 19 1.38 9.76 13.72
CA HIS A 19 0.68 10.42 14.81
C HIS A 19 -0.21 9.48 15.66
N ASN A 20 -0.56 8.28 15.17
CA ASN A 20 -1.45 7.31 15.85
C ASN A 20 -0.70 6.08 16.44
N SER A 21 0.58 6.23 16.76
CA SER A 21 1.49 5.11 17.13
C SER A 21 0.94 4.09 18.15
N PRO A 22 0.27 4.47 19.26
CA PRO A 22 -0.17 3.48 20.25
C PRO A 22 -1.32 2.59 19.77
N ALA A 23 -2.34 3.16 19.13
CA ALA A 23 -3.49 2.41 18.64
C ALA A 23 -3.10 1.47 17.49
N LEU A 24 -2.22 1.93 16.60
CA LEU A 24 -1.71 1.13 15.49
C LEU A 24 -0.83 -0.03 15.94
N LYS A 25 -0.01 0.15 16.99
CA LYS A 25 0.74 -0.95 17.62
C LYS A 25 -0.20 -2.03 18.15
N VAL A 26 -1.29 -1.66 18.82
CA VAL A 26 -2.30 -2.61 19.30
C VAL A 26 -2.95 -3.38 18.15
N VAL A 27 -3.31 -2.69 17.06
CA VAL A 27 -3.86 -3.34 15.86
C VAL A 27 -2.85 -4.28 15.22
N HIS A 28 -1.59 -3.87 15.11
CA HIS A 28 -0.52 -4.69 14.54
C HIS A 28 -0.28 -5.97 15.37
N GLU A 29 -0.16 -5.83 16.70
CA GLU A 29 -0.06 -6.96 17.63
C GLU A 29 -1.27 -7.89 17.57
N PHE A 30 -2.47 -7.32 17.41
CA PHE A 30 -3.70 -8.09 17.22
C PHE A 30 -3.65 -8.91 15.92
N VAL A 31 -3.24 -8.32 14.80
CA VAL A 31 -3.14 -9.01 13.51
C VAL A 31 -2.13 -10.16 13.59
N LEU A 32 -0.94 -9.92 14.15
CA LEU A 32 0.08 -10.95 14.35
C LEU A 32 -0.41 -12.10 15.23
N SER A 33 -1.06 -11.76 16.34
CA SER A 33 -1.62 -12.75 17.27
C SER A 33 -2.77 -13.54 16.66
N ALA A 34 -3.65 -12.87 15.93
CA ALA A 34 -4.82 -13.48 15.31
C ALA A 34 -4.45 -14.37 14.12
N ALA A 35 -3.37 -14.06 13.40
CA ALA A 35 -2.85 -14.91 12.31
C ALA A 35 -2.47 -16.32 12.79
N GLN A 36 -2.12 -16.48 14.07
CA GLN A 36 -1.78 -17.76 14.68
C GLN A 36 -2.99 -18.52 15.24
N LYS A 37 -4.20 -17.96 15.14
CA LYS A 37 -5.43 -18.55 15.68
C LYS A 37 -6.33 -19.03 14.54
N PRO A 38 -6.61 -20.34 14.42
CA PRO A 38 -7.48 -20.88 13.37
C PRO A 38 -8.86 -20.21 13.30
N ARG A 39 -9.37 -19.74 14.45
CA ARG A 39 -10.65 -19.04 14.56
C ARG A 39 -10.71 -17.73 13.76
N TYR A 40 -9.58 -17.04 13.56
CA TYR A 40 -9.55 -15.73 12.89
C TYR A 40 -8.98 -15.79 11.47
N GLU A 41 -8.37 -16.91 11.09
CA GLU A 41 -7.68 -17.11 9.80
C GLU A 41 -8.54 -16.68 8.60
N LYS A 42 -9.78 -17.19 8.50
CA LYS A 42 -10.68 -16.86 7.38
C LYS A 42 -10.99 -15.37 7.29
N LYS A 43 -11.20 -14.71 8.44
CA LYS A 43 -11.54 -13.29 8.46
C LYS A 43 -10.32 -12.43 8.12
N LEU A 44 -9.15 -12.76 8.66
CA LEU A 44 -7.89 -12.07 8.34
C LEU A 44 -7.56 -12.21 6.86
N LYS A 45 -7.64 -13.43 6.31
CA LYS A 45 -7.43 -13.67 4.88
C LYS A 45 -8.34 -12.80 4.02
N SER A 46 -9.63 -12.75 4.34
CA SER A 46 -10.58 -11.91 3.62
C SER A 46 -10.25 -10.42 3.69
N ILE A 47 -9.75 -9.92 4.83
CA ILE A 47 -9.31 -8.52 4.96
C ILE A 47 -8.07 -8.25 4.07
N MET A 48 -7.10 -9.17 4.06
CA MET A 48 -5.89 -9.04 3.23
C MET A 48 -6.23 -9.12 1.72
N GLU A 49 -7.15 -9.99 1.33
CA GLU A 49 -7.65 -10.08 -0.05
C GLU A 49 -8.33 -8.77 -0.46
N GLN A 50 -9.21 -8.21 0.38
CA GLN A 50 -9.86 -6.92 0.12
C GLN A 50 -8.87 -5.76 0.00
N PHE A 51 -7.79 -5.78 0.80
CA PHE A 51 -6.73 -4.78 0.71
C PHE A 51 -6.04 -4.82 -0.67
N LEU A 52 -5.71 -6.01 -1.17
CA LEU A 52 -5.13 -6.18 -2.50
C LEU A 52 -6.11 -5.79 -3.61
N GLU A 53 -7.37 -6.22 -3.51
CA GLU A 53 -8.43 -5.88 -4.46
C GLU A 53 -8.65 -4.37 -4.57
N GLY A 54 -8.53 -3.62 -3.48
CA GLY A 54 -8.60 -2.16 -3.48
C GLY A 54 -7.54 -1.51 -4.36
N PHE A 55 -6.30 -2.00 -4.30
CA PHE A 55 -5.22 -1.54 -5.19
C PHE A 55 -5.44 -1.97 -6.64
N GLU A 56 -5.95 -3.18 -6.87
CA GLU A 56 -6.30 -3.65 -8.23
C GLU A 56 -7.35 -2.75 -8.87
N ALA A 57 -8.42 -2.42 -8.14
CA ALA A 57 -9.47 -1.51 -8.60
C ALA A 57 -8.92 -0.10 -8.88
N LEU A 58 -8.07 0.42 -7.99
CA LEU A 58 -7.47 1.74 -8.15
C LEU A 58 -6.59 1.84 -9.39
N LEU A 59 -5.76 0.84 -9.66
CA LEU A 59 -4.89 0.85 -10.84
C LEU A 59 -5.65 0.57 -12.12
N SER A 60 -6.69 -0.27 -12.07
CA SER A 60 -7.61 -0.49 -13.19
C SER A 60 -8.29 0.82 -13.61
N TYR A 61 -8.74 1.63 -12.65
CA TYR A 61 -9.24 2.98 -12.94
C TYR A 61 -8.17 3.88 -13.57
N GLY A 62 -6.91 3.78 -13.15
CA GLY A 62 -5.80 4.47 -13.81
C GLY A 62 -5.55 4.03 -15.26
N VAL A 63 -5.79 2.75 -15.57
CA VAL A 63 -5.73 2.20 -16.95
C VAL A 63 -6.87 2.78 -17.79
N GLU A 64 -8.10 2.80 -17.27
CA GLU A 64 -9.27 3.40 -17.93
C GLU A 64 -9.06 4.88 -18.27
N LEU A 65 -8.41 5.63 -17.37
CA LEU A 65 -8.01 7.02 -17.59
C LEU A 65 -6.83 7.19 -18.55
N GLY A 66 -6.21 6.10 -19.02
CA GLY A 66 -5.07 6.11 -19.95
C GLY A 66 -3.74 6.56 -19.32
N VAL A 67 -3.66 6.69 -18.00
CA VAL A 67 -2.48 7.18 -17.26
C VAL A 67 -1.58 6.07 -16.70
N ILE A 68 -2.09 4.83 -16.66
CA ILE A 68 -1.34 3.62 -16.30
C ILE A 68 -1.33 2.66 -17.51
N SER A 69 -0.22 1.92 -17.68
CA SER A 69 -0.11 0.85 -18.67
C SER A 69 -0.97 -0.34 -18.25
N SER A 70 -1.77 -0.91 -19.16
CA SER A 70 -2.53 -2.13 -18.85
C SER A 70 -1.63 -3.35 -18.60
N LYS A 71 -0.36 -3.28 -19.05
CA LYS A 71 0.64 -4.32 -18.84
C LYS A 71 0.96 -4.46 -17.35
N ASN A 72 0.91 -5.70 -16.84
CA ASN A 72 1.25 -6.04 -15.45
C ASN A 72 0.45 -5.27 -14.38
N THR A 73 -0.74 -4.75 -14.71
CA THR A 73 -1.56 -3.92 -13.79
C THR A 73 -1.75 -4.57 -12.42
N LYS A 74 -2.11 -5.86 -12.39
CA LYS A 74 -2.30 -6.62 -11.14
C LYS A 74 -1.01 -6.75 -10.32
N VAL A 75 0.11 -7.06 -10.97
CA VAL A 75 1.43 -7.15 -10.32
C VAL A 75 1.86 -5.80 -9.75
N ASN A 76 1.63 -4.73 -10.50
CA ASN A 76 1.92 -3.35 -10.08
C ASN A 76 1.04 -2.93 -8.89
N ALA A 77 -0.24 -3.33 -8.88
CA ALA A 77 -1.16 -3.07 -7.79
C ALA A 77 -0.70 -3.77 -6.50
N HIS A 78 -0.37 -5.05 -6.60
CA HIS A 78 0.16 -5.82 -5.46
C HIS A 78 1.50 -5.27 -4.98
N SER A 79 2.38 -4.84 -5.89
CA SER A 79 3.64 -4.21 -5.52
C SER A 79 3.43 -2.94 -4.70
N LEU A 80 2.49 -2.07 -5.10
CA LEU A 80 2.17 -0.88 -4.32
C LEU A 80 1.56 -1.22 -2.96
N ALA A 81 0.66 -2.21 -2.90
CA ALA A 81 0.08 -2.69 -1.65
C ALA A 81 1.14 -3.22 -0.67
N LEU A 82 2.12 -3.99 -1.17
CA LEU A 82 3.23 -4.50 -0.36
C LEU A 82 4.17 -3.39 0.11
N ILE A 83 4.47 -2.41 -0.75
CA ILE A 83 5.35 -1.30 -0.40
C ILE A 83 4.70 -0.43 0.69
N ILE A 84 3.42 -0.08 0.55
CA ILE A 84 2.74 0.78 1.53
C ILE A 84 2.62 0.09 2.90
N ASP A 85 2.29 -1.21 2.92
CA ASP A 85 2.18 -2.00 4.15
C ASP A 85 3.53 -2.11 4.88
N ASN A 86 4.59 -2.50 4.15
CA ASN A 86 5.91 -2.67 4.75
C ASN A 86 6.51 -1.35 5.24
N LEU A 87 6.32 -0.25 4.50
CA LEU A 87 6.72 1.09 4.98
C LEU A 87 6.04 1.41 6.32
N GLY A 88 4.73 1.14 6.44
CA GLY A 88 3.99 1.29 7.70
C GLY A 88 4.56 0.43 8.83
N ASN A 89 4.86 -0.84 8.56
CA ASN A 89 5.41 -1.78 9.55
C ASN A 89 6.79 -1.33 10.07
N PHE A 90 7.70 -0.90 9.20
CA PHE A 90 9.00 -0.36 9.62
C PHE A 90 8.86 0.93 10.44
N MET A 91 7.93 1.82 10.07
CA MET A 91 7.65 3.05 10.84
C MET A 91 7.13 2.74 12.25
N ILE A 92 6.30 1.70 12.42
CA ILE A 92 5.81 1.26 13.74
C ILE A 92 6.97 0.83 14.65
N LEU A 93 8.00 0.19 14.08
CA LEU A 93 9.22 -0.22 14.77
C LEU A 93 10.19 0.94 15.05
N GLY A 94 9.88 2.16 14.60
CA GLY A 94 10.73 3.33 14.76
C GLY A 94 11.94 3.34 13.82
N ILE A 95 11.91 2.56 12.74
CA ILE A 95 12.98 2.55 11.73
C ILE A 95 12.78 3.74 10.80
N GLU A 96 13.77 4.64 10.77
CA GLU A 96 13.75 5.79 9.89
C GLU A 96 14.10 5.41 8.45
N MET A 97 13.27 5.87 7.50
CA MET A 97 13.46 5.69 6.07
C MET A 97 12.90 6.90 5.33
N ASP A 98 13.36 7.13 4.10
CA ASP A 98 12.74 8.11 3.20
C ASP A 98 11.45 7.55 2.56
N TYR A 99 10.44 7.30 3.40
CA TYR A 99 9.15 6.71 2.98
C TYR A 99 8.46 7.55 1.90
N LYS A 100 8.62 8.88 1.93
CA LYS A 100 8.07 9.79 0.91
C LYS A 100 8.69 9.49 -0.44
N LYS A 101 10.03 9.45 -0.52
CA LYS A 101 10.73 9.17 -1.77
C LYS A 101 10.48 7.75 -2.26
N ILE A 102 10.47 6.76 -1.37
CA ILE A 102 10.18 5.37 -1.72
C ILE A 102 8.78 5.26 -2.34
N TRP A 103 7.76 5.85 -1.70
CA TRP A 103 6.39 5.84 -2.20
C TRP A 103 6.25 6.57 -3.55
N GLU A 104 6.82 7.77 -3.67
CA GLU A 104 6.82 8.53 -4.92
C GLU A 104 7.49 7.78 -6.07
N THR A 105 8.58 7.09 -5.77
CA THR A 105 9.31 6.27 -6.73
C THR A 105 8.46 5.08 -7.17
N ALA A 106 7.88 4.34 -6.23
CA ALA A 106 7.00 3.22 -6.53
C ALA A 106 5.80 3.63 -7.39
N VAL A 107 5.13 4.72 -7.02
CA VAL A 107 4.00 5.28 -7.78
C VAL A 107 4.45 5.72 -9.17
N SER A 108 5.65 6.28 -9.32
CA SER A 108 6.17 6.68 -10.63
C SER A 108 6.42 5.50 -11.57
N HIS A 109 6.85 4.35 -11.05
CA HIS A 109 7.13 3.16 -11.85
C HIS A 109 5.86 2.57 -12.48
N VAL A 110 4.70 2.70 -11.84
CA VAL A 110 3.44 2.16 -12.38
C VAL A 110 2.76 3.09 -13.39
N MET A 111 3.22 4.34 -13.51
CA MET A 111 2.64 5.31 -14.46
C MET A 111 3.06 4.98 -15.89
N LYS A 112 2.18 5.26 -16.86
CA LYS A 112 2.50 5.09 -18.28
C LYS A 112 3.71 5.94 -18.68
N GLY A 113 4.64 5.35 -19.44
CA GLY A 113 5.86 6.03 -19.91
C GLY A 113 7.06 5.94 -18.96
N SER A 114 6.94 5.22 -17.84
CA SER A 114 8.05 4.86 -16.94
C SER A 114 8.97 3.77 -17.50
N GLU A 115 8.54 3.06 -18.54
CA GLU A 115 9.23 1.91 -19.18
C GLU A 115 10.49 2.29 -19.99
N ARG A 116 11.03 3.52 -19.84
CA ARG A 116 12.11 4.09 -20.67
C ARG A 116 13.48 4.18 -19.97
N PHE A 117 13.70 3.42 -18.91
CA PHE A 117 15.00 3.35 -18.23
C PHE A 117 15.53 1.93 -18.27
#